data_AF-A0A3D3ZHP8-F1
#
_entry.id   AF-A0A3D3ZHP8-F1
#
_cell.length_a   1.000
_cell.length_b   1.000
_cell.length_c   1.000
_cell.angle_alpha   90.00
_cell.angle_beta   90.00
_cell.angle_gamma   90.00
#
_symmetry.space_group_name_H-M   'P 1'
#
loop_
_entity.id
_entity.type
_entity.pdbx_description
1 polymer ?
#
loop_
_entity_poly.entity_id
_entity_poly.type
_entity_poly.pdbx_seq_one_letter_code
_entity_poly.pdbx_strand_id
1 'polypeptide(L)'
;MVQKIVNAYVKTLKWMHTHTAAEIADKMPPDYYAGNKALYVTALQNQMAIFSPDGLMPAGAPQTVLSIEQQSKLIPADKQIDLSTTYTNEFASKATG
;
A
#
# COMPACT_ATOMS: atom_id res chain seq x y z
N MET A 1 11.20 -13.40 -9.93
CA MET A 1 10.01 -12.64 -10.33
C MET A 1 9.65 -11.56 -9.30
N VAL A 2 9.52 -11.92 -8.02
CA VAL A 2 9.13 -11.01 -6.92
C VAL A 2 9.89 -9.68 -6.91
N GLN A 3 11.24 -9.69 -6.89
CA GLN A 3 12.02 -8.45 -6.84
C GLN A 3 11.72 -7.48 -8.00
N LYS A 4 11.56 -7.99 -9.23
CA LYS A 4 11.28 -7.14 -10.40
C LYS A 4 9.92 -6.45 -10.26
N ILE A 5 8.94 -7.18 -9.74
CA ILE A 5 7.60 -6.66 -9.48
C ILE A 5 7.65 -5.60 -8.38
N VAL A 6 8.30 -5.89 -7.25
CA VAL A 6 8.45 -4.93 -6.14
C VAL A 6 9.18 -3.66 -6.58
N ASN A 7 10.23 -3.78 -7.39
CA ASN A 7 10.92 -2.61 -7.97
C ASN A 7 9.96 -1.72 -8.77
N ALA A 8 9.08 -2.31 -9.57
CA ALA A 8 8.09 -1.56 -10.33
C ALA A 8 7.08 -0.85 -9.40
N TYR A 9 6.55 -1.55 -8.40
CA TYR A 9 5.63 -0.96 -7.42
C TYR A 9 6.26 0.20 -6.65
N VAL A 10 7.46 0.01 -6.07
CA VAL A 10 8.15 1.08 -5.31
C VAL A 10 8.48 2.27 -6.20
N LYS A 11 8.88 2.04 -7.46
CA LYS A 11 9.09 3.13 -8.43
C LYS A 11 7.79 3.89 -8.73
N THR A 12 6.66 3.18 -8.86
CA THR A 12 5.35 3.80 -9.07
C THR A 12 4.90 4.59 -7.84
N LEU A 13 5.07 4.07 -6.62
CA LEU A 13 4.78 4.80 -5.38
C LEU A 13 5.58 6.11 -5.33
N LYS A 14 6.89 6.05 -5.54
CA LYS A 14 7.77 7.23 -5.61
C LYS A 14 7.30 8.23 -6.68
N TRP A 15 6.91 7.74 -7.86
CA TRP A 15 6.37 8.59 -8.93
C TRP A 15 5.05 9.26 -8.54
N MET A 16 4.12 8.52 -7.92
CA MET A 16 2.83 9.08 -7.46
C MET A 16 3.03 10.22 -6.46
N HIS A 17 4.00 10.11 -5.55
CA HIS A 17 4.29 11.15 -4.55
C HIS A 17 4.95 12.42 -5.11
N THR A 18 5.36 12.42 -6.38
CA THR A 18 5.91 13.61 -7.07
C THR A 18 4.95 14.21 -8.10
N HIS A 19 3.75 13.67 -8.24
CA HIS A 19 2.75 14.10 -9.22
C HIS A 19 1.42 14.45 -8.54
N THR A 20 0.66 15.31 -9.18
CA THR A 20 -0.68 15.69 -8.74
C THR A 20 -1.69 14.57 -9.04
N ALA A 21 -2.81 14.55 -8.31
CA ALA A 21 -3.89 13.60 -8.57
C ALA A 21 -4.44 13.70 -10.01
N ALA A 22 -4.40 14.89 -10.63
CA ALA A 22 -4.80 15.08 -12.02
C ALA A 22 -3.85 14.35 -12.98
N GLU A 23 -2.54 14.53 -12.82
CA GLU A 23 -1.52 13.87 -13.65
C GLU A 23 -1.54 12.35 -13.49
N ILE A 24 -1.81 11.85 -12.28
CA ILE A 24 -2.00 10.42 -12.03
C ILE A 24 -3.28 9.92 -12.72
N ALA A 25 -4.40 10.64 -12.58
CA ALA A 25 -5.65 10.28 -13.22
C ALA A 25 -5.52 10.22 -14.76
N ASP A 26 -4.71 11.09 -15.37
CA ASP A 26 -4.42 11.06 -16.81
C ASP A 26 -3.72 9.79 -17.29
N LYS A 27 -3.08 9.02 -16.38
CA LYS A 27 -2.47 7.72 -16.69
C LYS A 27 -3.43 6.54 -16.50
N MET A 28 -4.62 6.78 -15.95
CA MET A 28 -5.60 5.72 -15.68
C MET A 28 -6.52 5.48 -16.88
N PRO A 29 -6.95 4.23 -17.13
CA PRO A 29 -7.95 3.96 -18.14
C PRO A 29 -9.25 4.74 -17.87
N PRO A 30 -9.94 5.27 -18.91
CA PRO A 30 -11.15 6.09 -18.71
C PRO A 30 -12.26 5.40 -17.91
N ASP A 31 -12.35 4.06 -17.96
CA ASP A 31 -13.34 3.28 -17.23
C ASP A 31 -13.23 3.44 -15.70
N TYR A 32 -12.04 3.75 -15.18
CA TYR A 32 -11.83 4.00 -13.75
C TYR A 32 -12.53 5.28 -13.26
N TYR A 33 -12.83 6.22 -14.17
CA TYR A 33 -13.49 7.46 -13.82
C TYR A 33 -14.98 7.27 -13.50
N ALA A 34 -15.57 6.11 -13.83
CA ALA A 34 -17.00 5.85 -13.70
C ALA A 34 -17.88 6.97 -14.33
N GLY A 35 -17.42 7.53 -15.46
CA GLY A 35 -18.09 8.63 -16.17
C GLY A 35 -17.85 10.03 -15.60
N ASN A 36 -17.11 10.19 -14.50
CA ASN A 36 -16.81 11.49 -13.91
C ASN A 36 -15.34 11.62 -13.46
N LYS A 37 -14.49 12.11 -14.37
CA LYS A 37 -13.06 12.30 -14.11
C LYS A 37 -12.78 13.33 -13.01
N ALA A 38 -13.57 14.40 -12.91
CA ALA A 38 -13.36 15.42 -11.88
C ALA A 38 -13.57 14.83 -10.48
N LEU A 39 -14.64 14.05 -10.30
CA LEU A 39 -14.90 13.34 -9.04
C LEU A 39 -13.78 12.34 -8.73
N TYR A 40 -13.30 11.60 -9.74
CA TYR A 40 -12.17 10.68 -9.58
C TYR A 40 -10.91 11.38 -9.09
N VAL A 41 -10.56 12.53 -9.69
CA VAL A 41 -9.40 13.33 -9.28
C VAL A 41 -9.54 13.81 -7.83
N THR A 42 -10.71 14.30 -7.43
CA THR A 42 -10.96 14.72 -6.04
C THR A 42 -10.82 13.55 -5.06
N ALA A 43 -11.40 12.39 -5.38
CA ALA A 43 -11.28 11.20 -4.55
C ALA A 43 -9.83 10.74 -4.43
N LEU A 44 -9.10 10.70 -5.55
CA LEU A 44 -7.69 10.33 -5.56
C LEU A 44 -6.84 11.28 -4.72
N GLN A 45 -7.06 12.59 -4.86
CA GLN A 45 -6.36 13.61 -4.06
C GLN A 45 -6.53 13.38 -2.56
N ASN A 46 -7.74 13.05 -2.11
CA ASN A 46 -8.04 12.75 -0.70
C ASN A 46 -7.42 11.43 -0.23
N GLN A 47 -7.17 10.49 -1.14
CA GLN A 47 -6.57 9.19 -0.86
C GLN A 47 -5.04 9.19 -0.98
N MET A 48 -4.40 10.24 -1.49
CA MET A 48 -2.94 10.25 -1.69
C MET A 48 -2.15 9.88 -0.42
N ALA A 49 -2.64 10.29 0.75
CA ALA A 49 -2.00 10.02 2.04
C ALA A 49 -2.01 8.54 2.47
N ILE A 50 -2.86 7.69 1.89
CA ILE A 50 -2.92 6.25 2.24
C ILE A 50 -1.93 5.41 1.42
N PHE A 51 -1.39 5.94 0.32
CA PHE A 51 -0.38 5.25 -0.46
C PHE A 51 0.98 5.33 0.23
N SER A 52 1.59 4.17 0.46
CA SER A 52 2.93 4.10 1.05
C SER A 52 3.95 4.91 0.25
N PRO A 53 4.87 5.64 0.89
CA PRO A 53 5.92 6.40 0.18
C PRO A 53 7.00 5.50 -0.42
N ASP A 54 7.22 4.32 0.14
CA ASP A 54 8.40 3.49 -0.12
C ASP A 54 8.12 1.98 -0.19
N GLY A 55 6.89 1.56 0.10
CA GLY A 55 6.46 0.16 0.10
C GLY A 55 6.91 -0.64 1.32
N LEU A 56 7.56 -0.02 2.31
CA LEU A 56 7.97 -0.71 3.54
C LEU A 56 6.78 -0.89 4.48
N MET A 57 6.71 -2.07 5.11
CA MET A 57 5.80 -2.30 6.23
C MET A 57 6.22 -1.39 7.40
N PRO A 58 5.33 -0.52 7.91
CA PRO A 58 5.67 0.38 9.02
C PRO A 58 6.05 -0.38 10.28
N ALA A 59 7.02 0.14 11.03
CA ALA A 59 7.43 -0.43 12.30
C ALA A 59 6.25 -0.48 13.29
N GLY A 60 6.02 -1.63 13.91
CA GLY A 60 4.94 -1.83 14.88
C GLY A 60 3.54 -1.99 14.28
N ALA A 61 3.34 -1.74 12.98
CA ALA A 61 2.03 -1.91 12.34
C ALA A 61 1.56 -3.38 12.37
N PRO A 62 2.38 -4.39 12.00
CA PRO A 62 1.96 -5.80 12.07
C PRO A 62 1.58 -6.24 13.49
N GLN A 63 2.33 -5.79 14.50
CA GLN A 63 2.05 -6.08 15.91
C GLN A 63 0.74 -5.43 16.37
N THR A 64 0.49 -4.20 15.93
CA THR A 64 -0.75 -3.47 16.23
C THR A 64 -1.96 -4.19 15.64
N VAL A 65 -1.88 -4.60 14.37
CA VAL A 65 -2.96 -5.34 13.70
C VAL A 65 -3.22 -6.67 14.41
N LEU A 66 -2.18 -7.46 14.70
CA LEU A 66 -2.33 -8.73 15.41
C LEU A 66 -2.99 -8.55 16.79
N SER A 67 -2.62 -7.51 17.55
CA SER A 67 -3.22 -7.20 18.84
C SER A 67 -4.72 -6.90 18.72
N ILE A 68 -5.13 -6.11 17.72
CA ILE A 68 -6.55 -5.81 17.46
C ILE A 68 -7.31 -7.08 17.05
N GLU A 69 -6.75 -7.91 16.18
CA GLU A 69 -7.36 -9.16 15.74
C GLU A 69 -7.56 -10.13 16.91
N GLN A 70 -6.59 -10.25 17.81
CA GLN A 70 -6.71 -11.03 19.04
C GLN A 70 -7.82 -10.49 19.96
N GLN A 71 -7.90 -9.19 20.15
CA GLN A 71 -8.96 -8.55 20.96
C GLN A 71 -10.36 -8.76 20.35
N SER A 72 -10.46 -8.76 19.03
CA SER A 72 -11.72 -8.97 18.30
C SER A 72 -12.20 -10.44 18.28
N LYS A 73 -11.42 -11.38 18.83
CA LYS A 73 -11.68 -12.84 18.78
C LYS A 73 -11.83 -13.41 17.37
N LEU A 74 -11.30 -12.72 16.36
CA LEU A 74 -11.21 -13.24 14.99
C LEU A 74 -10.17 -14.36 14.86
N ILE A 75 -9.17 -14.35 15.74
CA ILE A 75 -8.15 -15.39 15.86
C ILE A 75 -8.48 -16.24 17.09
N PRO A 76 -8.54 -17.59 16.98
CA PRO A 76 -8.69 -18.47 18.13
C PRO A 76 -7.58 -18.20 19.16
N ALA A 77 -7.94 -18.12 20.44
CA ALA A 77 -7.02 -17.71 21.52
C ALA A 77 -5.83 -18.66 21.73
N ASP A 78 -5.94 -19.89 21.25
CA ASP A 78 -4.89 -20.92 21.29
C ASP A 78 -3.91 -20.82 20.11
N LYS A 79 -4.19 -19.98 19.11
CA LYS A 79 -3.29 -19.79 17.97
C LYS A 79 -2.26 -18.70 18.23
N GLN A 80 -1.00 -19.11 18.20
CA GLN A 80 0.14 -18.18 18.12
C GLN A 80 0.45 -17.86 16.66
N ILE A 81 0.52 -16.56 16.34
CA ILE A 81 0.87 -16.07 15.01
C ILE A 81 2.32 -15.59 15.03
N ASP A 82 3.16 -16.23 14.21
CA ASP A 82 4.52 -15.76 13.94
C ASP A 82 4.50 -14.75 12.79
N LEU A 83 4.53 -13.46 13.13
CA LEU A 83 4.51 -12.36 12.17
C LEU A 83 5.66 -12.43 11.15
N SER A 84 6.81 -13.02 11.50
CA SER A 84 7.96 -13.12 10.59
C SER A 84 7.69 -13.99 9.37
N THR A 85 6.66 -14.85 9.44
CA THR A 85 6.21 -15.72 8.34
C THR A 85 5.09 -15.11 7.51
N THR A 86 4.54 -13.96 7.94
CA THR A 86 3.35 -13.33 7.32
C THR A 86 3.70 -12.18 6.37
N TYR A 87 4.86 -11.57 6.53
CA TYR A 87 5.34 -10.50 5.65
C TYR A 87 6.88 -10.43 5.66
N THR A 88 7.46 -9.76 4.66
CA THR A 88 8.89 -9.43 4.64
C THR A 88 9.10 -8.06 3.98
N ASN A 89 10.08 -7.32 4.49
CA ASN A 89 10.55 -6.08 3.88
C ASN A 89 11.73 -6.29 2.93
N GLU A 90 12.28 -7.51 2.80
CA GLU A 90 13.52 -7.79 2.07
C GLU A 90 13.54 -7.18 0.66
N PHE A 91 12.47 -7.38 -0.12
CA PHE A 91 12.39 -6.91 -1.50
C PHE A 91 12.16 -5.40 -1.58
N ALA A 92 11.34 -4.83 -0.69
CA ALA A 92 11.06 -3.41 -0.66
C ALA A 92 12.31 -2.62 -0.24
N SER A 93 13.04 -3.08 0.79
CA SER A 93 14.30 -2.48 1.22
C SER A 93 15.35 -2.45 0.10
N LYS A 94 15.43 -3.50 -0.73
CA LYS A 94 16.31 -3.55 -1.91
C LYS A 94 15.88 -2.60 -3.04
N ALA A 95 14.60 -2.21 -3.10
CA ALA A 95 14.06 -1.31 -4.11
C ALA A 95 14.10 0.18 -3.67
N THR A 96 14.21 0.43 -2.36
CA THR A 96 14.24 1.77 -1.79
C THR A 96 15.63 2.37 -1.73
N GLY A 97 16.65 1.54 -1.47
CA GLY A 97 18.07 1.92 -1.47
C GLY A 97 18.60 2.20 -2.87
#